data_AF-A0A534NKD2-F1
#
_entry.id   AF-A0A534NKD2-F1
#
_cell.length_a   1.000
_cell.length_b   1.000
_cell.length_c   1.000
_cell.angle_alpha   90.00
_cell.angle_beta   90.00
_cell.angle_gamma   90.00
#
_symmetry.space_group_name_H-M   'P 1'
#
loop_
_entity.id
_entity.type
_entity.pdbx_description
1 polymer ?
#
loop_
_entity_poly.entity_id
_entity_poly.type
_entity_poly.pdbx_seq_one_letter_code
_entity_poly.pdbx_strand_id
1 'polypeptide(L)'
;MGDFAMMTDEGTFIVNGTERVVVSQLVRSPGVYFTAAEDPNTGRKLFGAKLIPNRGAWLEIETSAKDLLTVKIDRKRKVPVTVLLKALELPSLKGTENDREAQKRALMEMFGDVDNNPEHRYLESTL
;
A
#
# COMPACT_ATOMS: atom_id res chain seq x y z
N MET A 1 6.01 -37.25 7.51
CA MET A 1 6.15 -36.17 8.50
C MET A 1 7.39 -36.48 9.33
N GLY A 2 8.25 -35.49 9.60
CA GLY A 2 9.45 -35.68 10.41
C GLY A 2 9.21 -35.37 11.89
N ASP A 3 10.15 -35.76 12.74
CA ASP A 3 10.09 -35.52 14.18
C ASP A 3 10.19 -34.03 14.52
N PHE A 4 9.47 -33.60 15.56
CA PHE A 4 9.44 -32.22 16.03
C PHE A 4 10.43 -32.03 17.18
N ALA A 5 11.31 -31.03 17.08
CA ALA A 5 12.25 -30.70 18.14
C ALA A 5 11.49 -30.08 19.33
N MET A 6 11.54 -30.75 20.48
CA MET A 6 10.90 -30.29 21.70
C MET A 6 11.79 -29.28 22.45
N MET A 7 11.16 -28.30 23.10
CA MET A 7 11.84 -27.36 23.97
C MET A 7 12.20 -28.04 25.31
N THR A 8 13.40 -27.76 25.82
CA THR A 8 13.83 -28.19 27.16
C THR A 8 13.21 -27.30 28.25
N ASP A 9 13.30 -27.69 29.51
CA ASP A 9 12.86 -26.86 30.65
C ASP A 9 13.66 -25.54 30.77
N GLU A 10 14.83 -25.46 30.12
CA GLU A 10 15.69 -24.28 30.07
C GLU A 10 15.37 -23.35 28.87
N GLY A 11 14.40 -23.72 28.02
CA GLY A 11 14.01 -22.91 26.86
C GLY A 11 14.93 -23.06 25.64
N THR A 12 15.74 -24.11 25.61
CA THR A 12 16.67 -24.44 24.51
C THR A 12 16.14 -25.60 23.66
N PHE A 13 16.81 -25.86 22.53
CA PHE A 13 16.51 -26.97 21.62
C PHE A 13 17.79 -27.72 21.25
N ILE A 14 17.73 -29.04 21.13
CA ILE A 14 18.85 -29.85 20.64
C ILE A 14 18.63 -30.13 19.15
N VAL A 15 19.49 -29.60 18.29
CA VAL A 15 19.46 -29.80 16.84
C VAL A 15 20.79 -30.40 16.40
N ASN A 16 20.77 -31.63 15.87
CA ASN A 16 21.97 -32.38 15.47
C ASN A 16 23.03 -32.48 16.59
N GLY A 17 22.60 -32.75 17.82
CA GLY A 17 23.48 -32.90 18.99
C GLY A 17 24.07 -31.59 19.52
N THR A 18 23.65 -30.43 19.00
CA THR A 18 24.08 -29.11 19.50
C THR A 18 22.89 -28.34 20.06
N GLU A 19 23.10 -27.68 21.20
CA GLU A 19 22.10 -26.83 21.83
C GLU A 19 21.95 -25.49 21.08
N ARG A 20 20.70 -25.05 20.90
CA ARG A 20 20.32 -23.87 20.15
C ARG A 20 19.22 -23.11 20.90
N VAL A 21 19.20 -21.80 20.73
CA VAL A 21 18.13 -20.93 21.24
C VAL A 21 17.42 -20.27 20.05
N VAL A 22 16.09 -20.22 20.12
CA VAL A 22 15.27 -19.41 19.20
C VAL A 22 15.04 -18.06 19.84
N VAL A 23 15.48 -16.99 19.18
CA VAL A 23 15.28 -15.61 19.65
C VAL A 23 14.02 -15.00 19.06
N SER A 24 13.31 -14.19 19.85
CA SER A 24 12.18 -13.41 19.37
C SER A 24 12.66 -12.35 18.36
N GLN A 25 12.04 -12.31 17.19
CA GLN A 25 12.30 -11.28 16.19
C GLN A 25 11.41 -10.07 16.44
N LEU A 26 11.99 -8.86 16.34
CA LEU A 26 11.22 -7.63 16.29
C LEU A 26 10.88 -7.31 14.84
N VAL A 27 9.62 -7.49 14.46
CA VAL A 27 9.10 -7.22 13.11
C VAL A 27 7.95 -6.22 13.16
N ARG A 28 7.71 -5.51 12.06
CA ARG A 28 6.53 -4.63 11.95
C ARG A 28 5.27 -5.48 11.91
N SER A 29 4.24 -5.05 12.63
CA SER A 29 2.94 -5.72 12.56
C SER A 29 2.29 -5.49 11.18
N PRO A 30 1.47 -6.44 10.70
CA PRO A 30 0.56 -6.20 9.59
C PRO A 30 -0.35 -5.01 9.90
N GLY A 31 -0.67 -4.19 8.90
CA GLY A 31 -1.50 -3.01 9.07
C GLY A 31 -1.29 -1.94 8.01
N VAL A 32 -1.91 -0.78 8.24
CA VAL A 32 -1.76 0.41 7.40
C VAL A 32 -0.87 1.42 8.11
N TYR A 33 0.20 1.84 7.43
CA TYR A 33 1.15 2.82 7.93
C TYR A 33 1.14 4.06 7.05
N PHE A 34 1.06 5.23 7.66
CA PHE A 34 1.15 6.51 6.97
C PHE A 34 2.53 7.11 7.14
N THR A 35 3.01 7.76 6.09
CA THR A 35 4.29 8.48 6.07
C THR A 35 4.05 9.89 5.56
N ALA A 36 4.80 10.84 6.12
CA ALA A 36 4.87 12.21 5.63
C ALA A 36 6.36 12.56 5.53
N ALA A 37 6.86 12.68 4.31
CA ALA A 37 8.25 13.01 4.03
C ALA A 37 8.33 14.37 3.34
N GLU A 38 9.29 15.19 3.71
CA GLU A 38 9.53 16.46 3.03
C GLU A 38 10.27 16.21 1.71
N ASP A 39 9.73 16.74 0.62
CA ASP A 39 10.38 16.72 -0.68
C ASP A 39 11.56 17.71 -0.68
N PRO A 40 12.79 17.26 -0.92
CA PRO A 40 13.98 18.09 -0.76
C PRO A 40 14.07 19.24 -1.77
N ASN A 41 13.35 19.16 -2.89
CA ASN A 41 13.40 20.18 -3.94
C ASN A 41 12.37 21.29 -3.71
N THR A 42 11.19 20.92 -3.20
CA THR A 42 10.05 21.83 -3.05
C THR A 42 9.77 22.21 -1.59
N GLY A 43 10.36 21.52 -0.60
CA GLY A 43 10.08 21.68 0.82
C GLY A 43 8.68 21.17 1.23
N ARG A 44 7.95 20.56 0.29
CA ARG A 44 6.55 20.14 0.51
C ARG A 44 6.49 18.78 1.18
N LYS A 45 5.56 18.61 2.13
CA LYS A 45 5.24 17.28 2.67
C LYS A 45 4.50 16.44 1.65
N LEU A 46 5.12 15.33 1.25
CA LEU A 46 4.53 14.25 0.46
C LEU A 46 4.09 13.14 1.40
N PHE A 47 2.84 12.72 1.24
CA PHE A 47 2.21 11.68 2.02
C PHE A 47 2.22 10.35 1.27
N GLY A 48 2.30 9.27 2.03
CA GLY A 48 2.14 7.92 1.52
C GLY A 48 1.48 7.00 2.54
N ALA A 49 0.84 5.94 2.06
CA ALA A 49 0.21 4.90 2.84
C ALA A 49 0.73 3.52 2.39
N LYS A 50 1.10 2.65 3.34
CA LYS A 50 1.52 1.28 3.07
C LYS A 50 0.59 0.30 3.77
N LEU A 51 -0.08 -0.53 3.01
CA LEU A 51 -0.81 -1.69 3.50
C LEU A 51 0.12 -2.91 3.47
N ILE A 52 0.50 -3.36 4.66
CA ILE A 52 1.41 -4.48 4.89
C ILE A 52 0.57 -5.68 5.35
N PRO A 53 0.37 -6.72 4.52
CA PRO A 53 -0.33 -7.93 4.93
C PRO A 53 0.59 -8.85 5.74
N ASN A 54 0.00 -9.79 6.49
CA ASN A 54 0.75 -10.87 7.16
C ASN A 54 1.42 -11.81 6.14
N ARG A 55 0.78 -12.00 4.99
CA ARG A 55 1.31 -12.77 3.86
C ARG A 55 0.75 -12.20 2.56
N GLY A 56 1.58 -12.08 1.54
CA GLY A 56 1.17 -11.66 0.20
C GLY A 56 1.77 -10.31 -0.23
N ALA A 57 1.21 -9.77 -1.31
CA ALA A 57 1.69 -8.55 -1.95
C ALA A 57 1.41 -7.30 -1.10
N TRP A 58 2.39 -6.40 -1.03
CA TRP A 58 2.23 -5.10 -0.39
C TRP A 58 1.52 -4.12 -1.33
N LEU A 59 0.71 -3.23 -0.77
CA LEU A 59 0.11 -2.13 -1.51
C LEU A 59 0.63 -0.81 -0.94
N GLU A 60 1.23 0.01 -1.80
CA GLU A 60 1.80 1.30 -1.42
C GLU A 60 1.14 2.39 -2.26
N ILE A 61 0.59 3.41 -1.60
CA ILE A 61 -0.01 4.60 -2.22
C ILE A 61 0.87 5.80 -1.86
N GLU A 62 1.23 6.61 -2.84
CA GLU A 62 2.15 7.74 -2.65
C GLU A 62 1.68 8.95 -3.45
N THR A 63 1.72 10.11 -2.80
CA THR A 63 1.63 11.42 -3.47
C THR A 63 3.00 11.81 -4.04
N SER A 64 3.01 12.71 -5.02
CA SER A 64 4.23 13.25 -5.61
C SER A 64 4.19 14.77 -5.69
N ALA A 65 5.35 15.40 -5.88
CA ALA A 65 5.47 16.85 -6.07
C ALA A 65 4.73 17.37 -7.32
N LYS A 66 4.33 16.48 -8.23
CA LYS A 66 3.55 16.81 -9.44
C LYS A 66 2.03 16.63 -9.25
N ASP A 67 1.58 16.56 -7.99
CA ASP A 67 0.18 16.33 -7.64
C ASP A 67 -0.42 15.02 -8.19
N LEU A 68 0.44 14.02 -8.46
CA LEU A 68 -0.02 12.69 -8.85
C LEU A 68 -0.19 11.79 -7.64
N LEU A 69 -1.30 11.05 -7.60
CA LEU A 69 -1.55 9.97 -6.65
C LEU A 69 -1.28 8.64 -7.33
N THR A 70 -0.24 7.94 -6.87
CA THR A 70 0.23 6.71 -7.49
C THR A 70 0.07 5.52 -6.56
N VAL A 71 -0.04 4.35 -7.15
CA VAL A 71 -0.08 3.06 -6.44
C VAL A 71 1.01 2.13 -6.96
N LYS A 72 1.54 1.31 -6.05
CA LYS A 72 2.54 0.29 -6.32
C LYS A 72 2.12 -1.00 -5.62
N ILE A 73 2.10 -2.09 -6.38
CA ILE A 73 1.80 -3.43 -5.86
C ILE A 73 3.11 -4.23 -5.85
N ASP A 74 3.44 -4.82 -4.70
CA ASP A 74 4.60 -5.69 -4.51
C ASP A 74 5.93 -5.06 -4.97
N ARG A 75 6.12 -3.79 -4.62
CA ARG A 75 7.32 -2.99 -4.97
C ARG A 75 7.59 -2.87 -6.49
N LYS A 76 6.62 -3.14 -7.35
CA LYS A 76 6.76 -3.02 -8.82
C LYS A 76 6.68 -1.56 -9.30
N ARG A 77 6.42 -1.35 -10.60
CA ARG A 77 6.28 -0.02 -11.19
C ARG A 77 5.12 0.76 -10.56
N LYS A 78 5.29 2.08 -10.42
CA LYS A 78 4.20 2.98 -10.04
C LYS A 78 3.21 3.09 -11.20
N VAL A 79 1.93 3.09 -10.89
CA VAL A 79 0.85 3.41 -11.83
C VAL A 79 -0.10 4.43 -11.18
N PRO A 80 -0.85 5.22 -11.96
CA PRO A 80 -1.89 6.07 -11.39
C PRO A 80 -2.87 5.27 -10.53
N VAL A 81 -3.28 5.80 -9.38
CA VAL A 81 -4.23 5.10 -8.49
C VAL A 81 -5.55 4.77 -9.20
N THR A 82 -5.95 5.61 -10.17
CA THR A 82 -7.14 5.43 -10.99
C THR A 82 -7.14 4.12 -11.78
N VAL A 83 -5.96 3.58 -12.13
CA VAL A 83 -5.84 2.27 -12.77
C VAL A 83 -6.32 1.15 -11.84
N LEU A 84 -5.94 1.20 -10.57
CA LEU A 84 -6.41 0.24 -9.57
C LEU A 84 -7.92 0.38 -9.34
N LEU A 85 -8.43 1.61 -9.21
CA LEU A 85 -9.86 1.86 -9.00
C LEU A 85 -10.72 1.31 -10.15
N LYS A 86 -10.26 1.47 -11.39
CA LYS A 86 -10.93 0.89 -12.57
C LYS A 86 -10.89 -0.64 -12.57
N ALA A 87 -9.78 -1.24 -12.13
CA ALA A 87 -9.64 -2.68 -12.05
C ALA A 87 -10.48 -3.33 -10.93
N LEU A 88 -10.96 -2.55 -9.95
CA LEU A 88 -11.83 -3.04 -8.87
C LEU A 88 -13.31 -3.13 -9.27
N GLU A 89 -13.68 -2.76 -10.51
CA GLU A 89 -15.05 -2.82 -11.05
C GLU A 89 -16.11 -2.25 -10.10
N LEU A 90 -15.82 -1.07 -9.54
CA LEU A 90 -16.74 -0.40 -8.63
C LEU A 90 -18.10 -0.15 -9.32
N PRO A 91 -19.24 -0.23 -8.60
CA PRO A 91 -20.57 -0.10 -9.20
C PRO A 91 -20.74 1.13 -10.11
N SER A 92 -20.20 2.28 -9.69
CA SER A 92 -20.27 3.54 -10.45
C SER A 92 -19.39 3.55 -11.72
N LEU A 93 -18.42 2.66 -11.83
CA LEU A 93 -17.54 2.51 -12.99
C LEU A 93 -17.99 1.41 -13.96
N LYS A 94 -18.94 0.58 -13.56
CA LYS A 94 -19.41 -0.54 -14.37
C LYS A 94 -20.13 -0.05 -15.63
N GLY A 95 -19.73 -0.56 -16.80
CA GLY A 95 -20.29 -0.14 -18.09
C GLY A 95 -19.68 1.15 -18.66
N THR A 96 -18.67 1.72 -17.98
CA THR A 96 -17.94 2.93 -18.44
C THR A 96 -16.59 2.58 -19.11
N GLU A 97 -16.31 1.30 -19.39
CA GLU A 97 -14.96 0.82 -19.74
C GLU A 97 -14.39 1.50 -20.98
N ASN A 98 -15.25 1.83 -21.95
CA ASN A 98 -14.88 2.46 -23.22
C ASN A 98 -15.11 3.99 -23.25
N ASP A 99 -15.59 4.59 -22.16
CA ASP A 99 -15.91 6.01 -22.08
C ASP A 99 -15.09 6.68 -20.96
N ARG A 100 -14.05 7.40 -21.38
CA ARG A 100 -13.15 8.10 -20.45
C ARG A 100 -13.85 9.22 -19.69
N GLU A 101 -14.79 9.93 -20.30
CA GLU A 101 -15.52 11.02 -19.65
C GLU A 101 -16.51 10.46 -18.62
N ALA A 102 -17.18 9.35 -18.95
CA ALA A 102 -18.02 8.63 -17.99
C ALA A 102 -17.21 8.12 -16.79
N GLN A 103 -16.03 7.53 -17.02
CA GLN A 103 -15.11 7.12 -15.95
C GLN A 103 -14.69 8.29 -15.07
N LYS A 104 -14.35 9.42 -15.70
CA LYS A 104 -13.95 10.64 -14.99
C LYS A 104 -15.09 11.15 -14.11
N ARG A 105 -16.31 11.24 -14.64
CA ARG A 105 -17.50 11.66 -13.89
C ARG A 105 -17.77 10.75 -12.70
N ALA A 106 -17.72 9.43 -12.90
CA ALA A 106 -17.93 8.46 -11.83
C ALA A 106 -16.88 8.59 -10.71
N LEU A 107 -15.60 8.75 -11.06
CA LEU A 107 -14.53 8.95 -10.08
C LEU A 107 -14.69 10.26 -9.31
N MET A 108 -15.06 11.34 -9.99
CA MET A 108 -15.32 12.63 -9.35
C MET A 108 -16.55 12.61 -8.44
N GLU A 109 -17.58 11.84 -8.80
CA GLU A 109 -18.76 11.63 -7.95
C GLU A 109 -18.40 10.87 -6.67
N MET A 110 -17.51 9.87 -6.77
CA MET A 110 -17.11 9.04 -5.62
C MET A 110 -16.10 9.69 -4.67
N PHE A 111 -15.20 10.51 -5.20
CA PHE A 111 -14.02 10.99 -4.46
C PHE A 111 -13.82 12.51 -4.54
N GLY A 112 -14.72 13.26 -5.18
CA GLY A 112 -14.58 14.70 -5.32
C GLY A 112 -14.69 15.46 -4.00
N ASP A 113 -15.36 14.90 -3.00
CA ASP A 113 -15.48 15.47 -1.65
C ASP A 113 -14.21 15.30 -0.81
N VAL A 114 -13.40 14.26 -1.08
CA VAL A 114 -12.15 13.99 -0.37
C VAL A 114 -10.92 14.71 -0.97
N ASP A 115 -10.95 15.07 -2.24
CA ASP A 115 -9.89 15.89 -2.88
C ASP A 115 -10.11 17.39 -2.63
N ASN A 116 -10.09 17.76 -1.36
CA ASN A 116 -10.53 19.06 -0.87
C ASN A 116 -9.41 20.10 -0.71
N ASN A 117 -8.18 19.80 -1.13
CA ASN A 117 -7.10 20.76 -1.09
C ASN A 117 -7.16 21.68 -2.33
N PRO A 118 -7.43 22.99 -2.15
CA PRO A 118 -7.58 23.91 -3.28
C PRO A 118 -6.28 24.15 -4.05
N GLU A 119 -5.11 23.95 -3.42
CA GLU A 119 -3.80 24.14 -4.04
C GLU A 119 -3.30 22.87 -4.74
N HIS A 120 -3.79 21.70 -4.32
CA HIS A 120 -3.26 20.41 -4.74
C HIS A 120 -4.37 19.37 -4.93
N ARG A 121 -4.95 19.36 -6.13
CA ARG A 121 -6.00 18.41 -6.52
C ARG A 121 -5.40 17.16 -7.13
N TYR A 122 -5.27 16.12 -6.32
CA TYR A 122 -4.61 14.89 -6.73
C TYR A 122 -5.47 14.04 -7.66
N LEU A 123 -6.79 14.05 -7.46
CA LEU A 123 -7.71 13.26 -8.28
C LEU A 123 -7.76 13.83 -9.70
N GLU A 124 -7.97 15.14 -9.83
CA GLU A 124 -7.99 15.83 -11.13
C GLU A 124 -6.71 15.61 -11.93
N SER A 125 -5.55 15.69 -11.27
CA SER A 125 -4.25 15.52 -11.91
C SER A 125 -3.94 14.08 -12.31
N THR A 126 -4.66 13.10 -11.74
CA THR A 126 -4.42 11.66 -11.93
C THR A 126 -5.42 10.99 -12.90
N LEU A 127 -6.41 11.74 -13.40
CA LEU A 127 -7.51 11.29 -14.28
C LEU A 127 -7.17 11.27 -15.79
#